data_AF-A0A383WHW5-F1
#
_entry.id   AF-A0A383WHW5-F1
#
_cell.length_a   1.000
_cell.length_b   1.000
_cell.length_c   1.000
_cell.angle_alpha   90.00
_cell.angle_beta   90.00
_cell.angle_gamma   90.00
#
_symmetry.space_group_name_H-M   'P 1'
#
loop_
_entity.id
_entity.type
_entity.pdbx_description
1 polymer ?
#
loop_
_entity_poly.entity_id
_entity_poly.type
_entity_poly.pdbx_seq_one_letter_code
_entity_poly.pdbx_strand_id
1 'polypeptide(L)'
;MMGYGKRLGFATKAKQHFFKSLDLQECIKPAEKRDGLFTGTKLVCSLGPSSHTVEVLEAMLRAGMVAVRVDLTWGGLDFHRATLAALNQAMVNCKKLCAVILDTLGREIMVRRPCEFGPDSWPAHPNPIDVAAGQTITLTTAPDFEATADVWPVTYPHLHNMVEEGDTVYIGRYLGTGSDSASLYLRVTRIEGADIICEACNGAVMDGLMT
;
A
#
# COMPACT_ATOMS: atom_id res chain seq x y z
N MET A 1 34.08 -9.21 46.14
CA MET A 1 33.89 -7.76 45.91
C MET A 1 34.57 -7.41 44.59
N MET A 2 33.80 -7.33 43.49
CA MET A 2 34.04 -6.46 42.31
C MET A 2 33.06 -6.87 41.22
N GLY A 3 31.99 -6.09 41.07
CA GLY A 3 31.06 -6.18 39.97
C GLY A 3 31.57 -5.38 38.77
N TYR A 4 31.33 -5.89 37.57
CA TYR A 4 31.43 -5.12 36.33
C TYR A 4 30.19 -5.37 35.48
N GLY A 5 29.10 -4.72 35.86
CA GLY A 5 27.98 -4.47 34.95
C GLY A 5 28.34 -3.30 34.05
N LYS A 6 28.80 -3.57 32.81
CA LYS A 6 28.84 -2.53 31.78
C LYS A 6 27.42 -2.35 31.22
N ARG A 7 26.70 -1.33 31.73
CA ARG A 7 25.53 -0.77 31.05
C ARG A 7 26.01 -0.23 29.70
N LEU A 8 25.49 -0.77 28.58
CA LEU A 8 25.54 -0.07 27.29
C LEU A 8 24.67 1.18 27.41
N GLY A 9 25.27 2.28 27.85
CA GLY A 9 24.66 3.59 27.76
C GLY A 9 24.69 4.05 26.30
N PHE A 10 23.59 3.87 25.58
CA PHE A 10 23.35 4.63 24.36
C PHE A 10 23.13 6.10 24.77
N ALA A 11 24.21 6.86 24.86
CA ALA A 11 24.12 8.30 24.95
C ALA A 11 23.70 8.82 23.56
N THR A 12 22.39 9.02 23.36
CA THR A 12 21.86 9.80 22.24
C THR A 12 22.27 11.26 22.43
N LYS A 13 23.52 11.59 22.08
CA LYS A 13 23.89 12.99 21.82
C LYS A 13 23.12 13.41 20.57
N ALA A 14 22.16 14.32 20.72
CA ALA A 14 21.61 15.06 19.60
C ALA A 14 22.81 15.68 18.85
N LYS A 15 23.09 15.20 17.64
CA LYS A 15 24.12 15.81 16.79
C LYS A 15 23.63 17.21 16.47
N GLN A 16 24.28 18.24 17.00
CA GLN A 16 24.07 19.59 16.54
C GLN A 16 24.31 19.60 15.02
N HIS A 17 23.29 19.96 14.24
CA HIS A 17 23.41 20.06 12.79
C HIS A 17 24.32 21.24 12.48
N PHE A 18 25.60 20.97 12.24
CA PHE A 18 26.50 21.96 11.65
C PHE A 18 26.26 21.97 10.15
N PHE A 19 25.70 23.06 9.63
CA PHE A 19 25.70 23.29 8.20
C PHE A 19 27.17 23.46 7.77
N LYS A 20 27.69 22.52 6.97
CA LYS A 20 29.06 22.59 6.43
C LYS A 20 29.29 23.87 5.61
N SER A 21 28.21 24.43 5.08
CA SER A 21 28.13 25.67 4.31
C SER A 21 26.83 26.37 4.71
N LEU A 22 26.89 27.66 5.06
CA LEU A 22 25.72 28.52 5.29
C LEU A 22 25.30 29.25 4.01
N ASP A 23 25.86 28.88 2.85
CA ASP A 23 25.44 29.44 1.56
C ASP A 23 24.04 28.92 1.20
N LEU A 24 23.01 29.67 1.58
CA LEU A 24 21.62 29.37 1.24
C LEU A 24 21.36 29.42 -0.28
N GLN A 25 22.28 29.98 -1.08
CA GLN A 25 22.18 29.91 -2.54
C GLN A 25 22.37 28.48 -3.06
N GLU A 26 22.94 27.56 -2.28
CA GLU A 26 22.99 26.14 -2.64
C GLU A 26 21.59 25.52 -2.75
N CYS A 27 20.61 26.01 -1.97
CA CYS A 27 19.24 25.49 -2.01
C CYS A 27 18.48 25.84 -3.30
N ILE A 28 18.92 26.86 -4.04
CA ILE A 28 18.31 27.26 -5.31
C ILE A 28 19.06 26.74 -6.54
N LYS A 29 20.23 26.14 -6.34
CA LYS A 29 21.01 25.52 -7.42
C LYS A 29 20.50 24.09 -7.65
N PRO A 30 20.11 23.72 -8.88
CA PRO A 30 19.75 22.34 -9.18
C PRO A 30 20.88 21.38 -8.77
N ALA A 31 20.51 20.26 -8.16
CA ALA A 31 21.49 19.24 -7.82
C ALA A 31 22.14 18.71 -9.10
N GLU A 32 23.47 18.72 -9.14
CA GLU A 32 24.21 18.13 -10.26
C GLU A 32 23.94 16.62 -10.35
N LYS A 33 23.90 16.09 -11.57
CA LYS A 33 23.99 14.64 -11.77
C LYS A 33 25.34 14.18 -11.22
N ARG A 34 25.29 13.39 -10.16
CA ARG A 34 26.48 12.83 -9.54
C ARG A 34 26.45 11.32 -9.69
N ASP A 35 27.08 10.85 -10.75
CA ASP A 35 27.24 9.42 -11.00
C ASP A 35 28.04 8.77 -9.86
N GLY A 36 27.53 7.65 -9.32
CA GLY A 36 28.20 6.89 -8.27
C GLY A 36 28.05 7.43 -6.84
N LEU A 37 27.25 8.48 -6.61
CA LEU A 37 26.95 8.91 -5.24
C LEU A 37 26.07 7.91 -4.49
N PHE A 38 26.52 7.54 -3.29
CA PHE A 38 25.74 6.80 -2.33
C PHE A 38 24.90 7.77 -1.49
N THR A 39 23.58 7.76 -1.69
CA THR A 39 22.67 8.36 -0.72
C THR A 39 22.58 7.43 0.50
N GLY A 40 22.55 8.00 1.70
CA GLY A 40 22.35 7.21 2.92
C GLY A 40 20.99 6.51 2.92
N THR A 41 19.96 7.20 2.42
CA THR A 41 18.59 6.70 2.26
C THR A 41 18.52 5.62 1.18
N LYS A 42 17.67 4.61 1.41
CA LYS A 42 17.48 3.47 0.51
C LYS A 42 16.10 3.54 -0.14
N LEU A 43 16.02 3.18 -1.42
CA LEU A 43 14.79 3.16 -2.19
C LEU A 43 14.28 1.72 -2.31
N VAL A 44 13.12 1.47 -1.72
CA VAL A 44 12.35 0.23 -1.88
C VAL A 44 11.18 0.54 -2.80
N CYS A 45 11.02 -0.21 -3.89
CA CYS A 45 9.97 0.03 -4.87
C CYS A 45 8.98 -1.15 -4.93
N SER A 46 7.69 -0.89 -4.79
CA SER A 46 6.66 -1.91 -5.02
C SER A 46 6.57 -2.27 -6.50
N LEU A 47 6.55 -3.56 -6.79
CA LEU A 47 6.39 -4.06 -8.15
C LEU A 47 4.91 -4.19 -8.52
N GLY A 48 4.58 -3.76 -9.73
CA GLY A 48 3.24 -3.88 -10.30
C GLY A 48 3.26 -3.78 -11.83
N PRO A 49 2.09 -3.63 -12.46
CA PRO A 49 1.94 -3.69 -13.91
C PRO A 49 2.70 -2.56 -14.64
N SER A 50 2.98 -1.43 -13.99
CA SER A 50 3.81 -0.36 -14.55
C SER A 50 5.33 -0.62 -14.47
N SER A 51 5.77 -1.65 -13.74
CA SER A 51 7.18 -1.85 -13.37
C SER A 51 7.64 -3.31 -13.43
N HIS A 52 7.09 -4.10 -14.35
CA HIS A 52 7.35 -5.54 -14.44
C HIS A 52 8.30 -5.95 -15.57
N THR A 53 8.59 -5.07 -16.53
CA THR A 53 9.47 -5.38 -17.67
C THR A 53 10.95 -5.13 -17.33
N VAL A 54 11.84 -5.81 -18.05
CA VAL A 54 13.30 -5.70 -17.84
C VAL A 54 13.75 -4.25 -18.03
N GLU A 55 13.25 -3.56 -19.05
CA GLU A 55 13.64 -2.19 -19.41
C GLU A 55 13.31 -1.20 -18.28
N VAL A 56 12.11 -1.30 -17.71
CA VAL A 56 11.68 -0.45 -16.60
C VAL A 56 12.48 -0.76 -15.35
N LEU A 57 12.70 -2.05 -15.04
CA LEU A 57 13.49 -2.47 -13.88
C LEU A 57 14.95 -2.01 -13.98
N GLU A 58 15.55 -2.05 -15.17
CA GLU A 58 16.89 -1.49 -15.41
C GLU A 58 16.92 0.02 -15.14
N ALA A 59 15.93 0.76 -15.64
CA ALA A 59 15.82 2.19 -15.38
C ALA A 59 15.71 2.49 -13.88
N MET A 60 14.91 1.72 -13.14
CA MET A 60 14.75 1.86 -11.69
C MET A 60 16.06 1.54 -10.93
N LEU A 61 16.79 0.49 -11.31
CA LEU A 61 18.08 0.15 -10.73
C LEU A 61 19.13 1.25 -10.98
N ARG A 62 19.16 1.83 -12.18
CA ARG A 62 20.04 2.96 -12.52
C ARG A 62 19.65 4.23 -11.76
N ALA A 63 18.35 4.45 -11.53
CA ALA A 63 17.83 5.56 -10.74
C ALA A 63 18.08 5.43 -9.22
N GLY A 64 18.47 4.25 -8.74
CA GLY A 64 18.90 4.04 -7.34
C GLY A 64 18.01 3.11 -6.51
N MET A 65 17.09 2.36 -7.11
CA MET A 65 16.38 1.27 -6.44
C MET A 65 17.37 0.25 -5.86
N VAL A 66 17.18 -0.15 -4.61
CA VAL A 66 18.04 -1.14 -3.93
C VAL A 66 17.27 -2.35 -3.41
N ALA A 67 15.95 -2.26 -3.32
CA ALA A 67 15.08 -3.38 -3.00
C ALA A 67 13.75 -3.24 -3.74
N VAL A 68 13.13 -4.37 -4.00
CA VAL A 68 11.74 -4.45 -4.47
C VAL A 68 10.84 -4.96 -3.36
N ARG A 69 9.61 -4.44 -3.30
CA ARG A 69 8.51 -4.98 -2.51
C ARG A 69 7.60 -5.78 -3.44
N VAL A 70 7.40 -7.06 -3.11
CA VAL A 70 6.44 -7.96 -3.76
C VAL A 70 5.22 -8.06 -2.86
N ASP A 71 4.13 -7.43 -3.27
CA ASP A 71 2.88 -7.33 -2.51
C ASP A 71 1.94 -8.48 -2.86
N LEU A 72 1.83 -9.46 -1.96
CA LEU A 72 1.03 -10.67 -2.18
C LEU A 72 -0.48 -10.45 -2.03
N THR A 73 -0.93 -9.27 -1.57
CA THR A 73 -2.36 -8.90 -1.60
C THR A 73 -2.88 -8.76 -3.02
N TRP A 74 -1.98 -8.58 -4.00
CA TRP A 74 -2.32 -8.36 -5.40
C TRP A 74 -1.93 -9.54 -6.30
N GLY A 75 -1.06 -9.31 -7.28
CA GLY A 75 -0.78 -10.19 -8.41
C GLY A 75 -0.69 -11.69 -8.10
N GLY A 76 -1.05 -12.50 -9.09
CA GLY A 76 -0.91 -13.94 -8.99
C GLY A 76 0.56 -14.39 -8.90
N LEU A 77 0.77 -15.64 -8.47
CA LEU A 77 2.10 -16.26 -8.40
C LEU A 77 2.84 -16.20 -9.74
N ASP A 78 2.14 -16.34 -10.86
CA ASP A 78 2.73 -16.33 -12.20
C ASP A 78 3.26 -14.94 -12.58
N PHE A 79 2.49 -13.88 -12.31
CA PHE A 79 2.94 -12.49 -12.49
C PHE A 79 4.20 -12.20 -11.67
N HIS A 80 4.19 -12.55 -10.38
CA HIS A 80 5.33 -12.32 -9.51
C HIS A 80 6.56 -13.14 -9.93
N ARG A 81 6.38 -14.39 -10.35
CA ARG A 81 7.47 -15.23 -10.87
C ARG A 81 8.10 -14.61 -12.12
N ALA A 82 7.28 -14.20 -13.08
CA ALA A 82 7.75 -13.56 -14.32
C ALA A 82 8.49 -12.25 -14.00
N THR A 83 7.96 -11.44 -13.11
CA THR A 83 8.56 -10.17 -12.70
C THR A 83 9.90 -10.37 -11.98
N LEU A 84 10.02 -11.38 -11.11
CA LEU A 84 11.28 -11.69 -10.42
C LEU A 84 12.35 -12.22 -11.39
N ALA A 85 11.95 -12.96 -12.42
CA ALA A 85 12.85 -13.37 -13.49
C ALA A 85 13.36 -12.15 -14.29
N ALA A 86 12.47 -11.20 -14.62
CA ALA A 86 12.83 -9.94 -15.27
C ALA A 86 13.77 -9.09 -14.40
N LEU A 87 13.52 -9.02 -13.09
CA LEU A 87 14.41 -8.35 -12.13
C LEU A 87 15.80 -8.98 -12.11
N ASN A 88 15.88 -10.31 -12.11
CA ASN A 88 17.15 -11.01 -12.16
C ASN A 88 17.95 -10.64 -13.43
N GLN A 89 17.28 -10.60 -14.59
CA GLN A 89 17.91 -10.16 -15.84
C GLN A 89 18.38 -8.70 -15.76
N ALA A 90 17.55 -7.80 -15.24
CA ALA A 90 17.90 -6.39 -15.09
C ALA A 90 19.11 -6.17 -14.14
N MET A 91 19.19 -6.95 -13.04
CA MET A 91 20.34 -6.93 -12.13
C MET A 91 21.64 -7.33 -12.83
N VAL A 92 21.60 -8.37 -13.67
CA VAL A 92 22.74 -8.82 -14.48
C VAL A 92 23.17 -7.73 -15.48
N ASN A 93 22.21 -7.16 -16.22
CA ASN A 93 22.47 -6.14 -17.23
C ASN A 93 23.06 -4.85 -16.64
N CYS A 94 22.55 -4.44 -15.46
CA CYS A 94 23.00 -3.23 -14.77
C CYS A 94 24.22 -3.44 -13.86
N LYS A 95 24.59 -4.69 -13.56
CA LYS A 95 25.58 -5.05 -12.54
C LYS A 95 25.26 -4.41 -11.17
N LYS A 96 23.99 -4.45 -10.77
CA LYS A 96 23.48 -3.89 -9.51
C LYS A 96 22.68 -4.96 -8.78
N LEU A 97 22.94 -5.13 -7.49
CA LEU A 97 22.17 -6.03 -6.63
C LEU A 97 20.90 -5.33 -6.15
N CYS A 98 19.81 -6.10 -6.02
CA CYS A 98 18.54 -5.66 -5.50
C CYS A 98 18.00 -6.70 -4.53
N ALA A 99 17.63 -6.29 -3.31
CA ALA A 99 16.97 -7.18 -2.36
C ALA A 99 15.51 -7.40 -2.75
N VAL A 100 14.96 -8.56 -2.41
CA VAL A 100 13.53 -8.85 -2.57
C VAL A 100 12.89 -8.90 -1.19
N ILE A 101 11.89 -8.05 -0.98
CA ILE A 101 11.07 -8.01 0.23
C ILE A 101 9.70 -8.57 -0.15
N LEU A 102 9.34 -9.67 0.49
CA LEU A 102 8.01 -10.25 0.36
C LEU A 102 7.09 -9.61 1.39
N ASP A 103 6.04 -8.94 0.92
CA ASP A 103 4.98 -8.40 1.76
C ASP A 103 3.80 -9.37 1.75
N THR A 104 3.41 -9.82 2.93
CA THR A 104 2.39 -10.85 3.11
C THR A 104 1.03 -10.20 3.34
N LEU A 105 -0.05 -10.82 2.85
CA LEU A 105 -1.42 -10.30 3.01
C LEU A 105 -1.76 -9.96 4.47
N GLY A 106 -1.31 -10.78 5.43
CA GLY A 106 -1.66 -10.58 6.83
C GLY A 106 -3.16 -10.78 7.10
N ARG A 107 -3.71 -10.03 8.06
CA ARG A 107 -5.14 -10.04 8.40
C ARG A 107 -5.81 -8.84 7.75
N GLU A 108 -6.34 -9.04 6.56
CA GLU A 108 -7.06 -8.02 5.81
C GLU A 108 -8.56 -8.37 5.72
N ILE A 109 -9.40 -7.37 5.96
CA ILE A 109 -10.84 -7.45 5.71
C ILE A 109 -11.03 -6.74 4.38
N MET A 110 -11.74 -7.38 3.44
CA MET A 110 -11.92 -6.86 2.10
C MET A 110 -13.40 -6.93 1.73
N VAL A 111 -13.84 -6.02 0.86
CA VAL A 111 -15.11 -6.18 0.16
C VAL A 111 -14.89 -7.14 -1.01
N ARG A 112 -15.70 -8.20 -1.07
CA ARG A 112 -15.70 -9.18 -2.15
C ARG A 112 -16.39 -8.60 -3.38
N ARG A 113 -15.65 -8.57 -4.48
CA ARG A 113 -16.07 -7.97 -5.75
C ARG A 113 -15.58 -8.82 -6.91
N PRO A 114 -16.23 -8.75 -8.09
CA PRO A 114 -15.71 -9.38 -9.29
C PRO A 114 -14.25 -8.98 -9.54
N CYS A 115 -13.45 -9.96 -9.92
CA CYS A 115 -12.03 -9.79 -10.26
C CYS A 115 -11.77 -10.48 -11.58
N GLU A 116 -11.20 -9.74 -12.53
CA GLU A 116 -10.76 -10.25 -13.83
C GLU A 116 -9.24 -10.21 -13.89
N PHE A 117 -8.65 -11.12 -14.65
CA PHE A 117 -7.19 -11.17 -14.84
C PHE A 117 -6.85 -10.74 -16.26
N GLY A 118 -5.98 -9.73 -16.36
CA GLY A 118 -5.45 -9.25 -17.64
C GLY A 118 -4.49 -10.25 -18.30
N PRO A 119 -4.01 -9.94 -19.53
CA PRO A 119 -3.03 -10.77 -20.23
C PRO A 119 -1.70 -10.96 -19.46
N ASP A 120 -1.37 -10.01 -18.59
CA ASP A 120 -0.23 -10.04 -17.69
C ASP A 120 -0.50 -10.81 -16.39
N SER A 121 -1.68 -11.42 -16.24
CA SER A 121 -2.14 -12.06 -15.00
C SER A 121 -2.25 -11.09 -13.80
N TRP A 122 -2.34 -9.79 -14.07
CA TRP A 122 -2.61 -8.80 -13.04
C TRP A 122 -4.13 -8.71 -12.77
N PRO A 123 -4.57 -8.71 -11.51
CA PRO A 123 -5.99 -8.60 -11.16
C PRO A 123 -6.50 -7.17 -11.38
N ALA A 124 -7.70 -7.08 -11.94
CA ALA A 124 -8.47 -5.85 -12.09
C ALA A 124 -9.87 -6.05 -11.53
N HIS A 125 -10.40 -5.03 -10.86
CA HIS A 125 -11.79 -4.99 -10.43
C HIS A 125 -12.57 -4.14 -11.43
N PRO A 126 -13.30 -4.74 -12.38
CA PRO A 126 -14.08 -3.97 -13.33
C PRO A 126 -15.21 -3.24 -12.60
N ASN A 127 -15.57 -2.06 -13.10
CA ASN A 127 -16.66 -1.21 -12.62
C ASN A 127 -16.38 -0.58 -11.23
N PRO A 128 -15.76 0.61 -11.17
CA PRO A 128 -15.73 1.42 -9.95
C PRO A 128 -17.16 1.65 -9.40
N ILE A 129 -17.28 1.79 -8.08
CA ILE A 129 -18.57 2.10 -7.42
C ILE A 129 -18.53 3.57 -7.00
N ASP A 130 -19.42 4.38 -7.56
CA ASP A 130 -19.64 5.75 -7.12
C ASP A 130 -20.52 5.76 -5.86
N VAL A 131 -20.03 6.38 -4.79
CA VAL A 131 -20.74 6.52 -3.52
C VAL A 131 -21.01 8.00 -3.25
N ALA A 132 -22.26 8.34 -2.98
CA ALA A 132 -22.66 9.68 -2.59
C ALA A 132 -22.61 9.85 -1.06
N ALA A 133 -22.29 11.06 -0.60
CA ALA A 133 -22.43 11.39 0.81
C ALA A 133 -23.90 11.25 1.25
N GLY A 134 -24.13 10.64 2.42
CA GLY A 134 -25.44 10.30 2.96
C GLY A 134 -26.04 9.01 2.40
N GLN A 135 -25.40 8.33 1.44
CA GLN A 135 -25.87 7.05 0.92
C GLN A 135 -25.83 5.98 2.01
N THR A 136 -26.85 5.13 2.04
CA THR A 136 -26.88 3.97 2.93
C THR A 136 -26.14 2.81 2.29
N ILE A 137 -25.14 2.27 3.00
CA ILE A 137 -24.35 1.11 2.57
C ILE A 137 -24.49 0.01 3.61
N THR A 138 -24.79 -1.20 3.17
CA THR A 138 -24.86 -2.39 4.02
C THR A 138 -23.60 -3.22 3.83
N LEU A 139 -22.81 -3.37 4.89
CA LEU A 139 -21.74 -4.36 4.92
C LEU A 139 -22.34 -5.69 5.38
N THR A 140 -22.32 -6.71 4.52
CA THR A 140 -22.88 -8.03 4.83
C THR A 140 -21.77 -9.06 4.97
N THR A 141 -21.89 -9.99 5.92
CA THR A 141 -20.96 -11.12 6.03
C THR A 141 -21.44 -12.37 5.28
N ALA A 142 -22.57 -12.29 4.57
CA ALA A 142 -23.13 -13.42 3.84
C ALA A 142 -22.23 -13.84 2.64
N PRO A 143 -21.97 -15.14 2.43
CA PRO A 143 -20.99 -15.60 1.45
C PRO A 143 -21.42 -15.44 -0.02
N ASP A 144 -22.71 -15.36 -0.32
CA ASP A 144 -23.25 -15.54 -1.68
C ASP A 144 -23.65 -14.23 -2.38
N PHE A 145 -23.23 -13.08 -1.84
CA PHE A 145 -23.52 -11.78 -2.46
C PHE A 145 -22.34 -11.29 -3.29
N GLU A 146 -22.66 -10.64 -4.40
CA GLU A 146 -21.73 -9.79 -5.13
C GLU A 146 -21.93 -8.34 -4.69
N ALA A 147 -20.86 -7.55 -4.68
CA ALA A 147 -20.97 -6.15 -4.34
C ALA A 147 -21.81 -5.39 -5.36
N THR A 148 -22.75 -4.61 -4.85
CA THR A 148 -23.60 -3.68 -5.60
C THR A 148 -23.32 -2.23 -5.16
N ALA A 149 -24.11 -1.27 -5.64
CA ALA A 149 -24.00 0.11 -5.19
C ALA A 149 -24.23 0.26 -3.68
N ASP A 150 -25.11 -0.56 -3.09
CA ASP A 150 -25.58 -0.38 -1.71
C ASP A 150 -25.24 -1.55 -0.78
N VAL A 151 -24.89 -2.73 -1.29
CA VAL A 151 -24.62 -3.93 -0.48
C VAL A 151 -23.25 -4.48 -0.78
N TRP A 152 -22.39 -4.52 0.24
CA TRP A 152 -20.98 -4.88 0.15
C TRP A 152 -20.65 -6.11 1.00
N PRO A 153 -20.44 -7.28 0.38
CA PRO A 153 -20.07 -8.49 1.08
C PRO A 153 -18.62 -8.40 1.57
N VAL A 154 -18.37 -8.57 2.86
CA VAL A 154 -17.00 -8.56 3.42
C VAL A 154 -16.41 -9.97 3.53
N THR A 155 -15.08 -10.07 3.59
CA THR A 155 -14.36 -11.35 3.72
C THR A 155 -14.36 -11.91 5.15
N TYR A 156 -14.59 -11.07 6.17
CA TYR A 156 -14.51 -11.50 7.57
C TYR A 156 -15.90 -11.78 8.18
N PRO A 157 -16.23 -13.05 8.49
CA PRO A 157 -17.58 -13.43 8.91
C PRO A 157 -18.05 -12.84 10.24
N HIS A 158 -17.13 -12.33 11.06
CA HIS A 158 -17.43 -11.84 12.41
C HIS A 158 -17.27 -10.33 12.54
N LEU A 159 -17.21 -9.58 11.44
CA LEU A 159 -17.07 -8.12 11.47
C LEU A 159 -18.19 -7.45 12.30
N HIS A 160 -19.42 -7.96 12.22
CA HIS A 160 -20.56 -7.45 12.99
C HIS A 160 -20.38 -7.55 14.52
N ASN A 161 -19.49 -8.42 15.01
CA ASN A 161 -19.18 -8.53 16.44
C ASN A 161 -18.04 -7.59 16.88
N MET A 162 -17.43 -6.87 15.94
CA MET A 162 -16.29 -5.99 16.19
C MET A 162 -16.65 -4.51 16.10
N VAL A 163 -17.91 -4.20 15.77
CA VAL A 163 -18.40 -2.83 15.60
C VAL A 163 -19.66 -2.62 16.41
N GLU A 164 -19.90 -1.38 16.82
CA GLU A 164 -21.09 -0.94 17.53
C GLU A 164 -21.75 0.24 16.78
N GLU A 165 -23.00 0.55 17.11
CA GLU A 165 -23.67 1.74 16.58
C GLU A 165 -22.88 3.01 16.95
N GLY A 166 -22.66 3.87 15.96
CA GLY A 166 -21.85 5.08 16.09
C GLY A 166 -20.38 4.91 15.71
N ASP A 167 -19.88 3.68 15.54
CA ASP A 167 -18.51 3.43 15.06
C ASP A 167 -18.30 3.95 13.64
N THR A 168 -17.04 4.25 13.32
CA THR A 168 -16.62 4.63 11.96
C THR A 168 -15.78 3.53 11.34
N VAL A 169 -16.26 2.98 10.23
CA VAL A 169 -15.55 2.02 9.39
C VAL A 169 -14.90 2.78 8.24
N TYR A 170 -13.58 2.62 8.11
CA TYR A 170 -12.79 3.23 7.04
C TYR A 170 -12.58 2.20 5.94
N ILE A 171 -12.87 2.58 4.70
CA ILE A 171 -12.67 1.72 3.52
C ILE A 171 -11.80 2.47 2.52
N GLY A 172 -10.68 1.87 2.12
CA GLY A 172 -9.79 2.43 1.10
C GLY A 172 -8.32 2.47 1.48
N ARG A 173 -7.50 2.73 0.46
CA ARG A 173 -6.04 2.51 0.51
C ARG A 173 -5.22 3.69 1.04
N TYR A 174 -5.79 4.89 1.07
CA TYR A 174 -5.01 6.12 1.28
C TYR A 174 -5.64 6.99 2.36
N LEU A 175 -5.52 6.54 3.62
CA LEU A 175 -5.97 7.28 4.81
C LEU A 175 -5.19 8.60 5.07
N GLY A 176 -4.41 9.12 4.10
CA GLY A 176 -3.55 10.27 4.36
C GLY A 176 -2.99 11.04 3.16
N THR A 177 -3.43 10.79 1.92
CA THR A 177 -2.92 11.56 0.76
C THR A 177 -3.71 12.84 0.47
N GLY A 178 -4.75 13.15 1.27
CA GLY A 178 -5.58 14.34 1.10
C GLY A 178 -6.53 14.29 -0.10
N SER A 179 -6.68 13.12 -0.74
CA SER A 179 -7.67 12.88 -1.78
C SER A 179 -8.86 12.12 -1.20
N ASP A 180 -9.77 12.85 -0.55
CA ASP A 180 -10.97 12.30 0.09
C ASP A 180 -11.92 11.59 -0.88
N SER A 181 -11.71 11.74 -2.20
CA SER A 181 -12.47 11.04 -3.24
C SER A 181 -12.09 9.56 -3.42
N ALA A 182 -10.98 9.10 -2.82
CA ALA A 182 -10.47 7.74 -2.98
C ALA A 182 -10.53 6.90 -1.68
N SER A 183 -11.23 7.41 -0.66
CA SER A 183 -11.44 6.72 0.61
C SER A 183 -12.82 7.06 1.15
N LEU A 184 -13.47 6.09 1.79
CA LEU A 184 -14.83 6.23 2.27
C LEU A 184 -14.88 6.05 3.78
N TYR A 185 -15.64 6.92 4.43
CA TYR A 185 -15.95 6.86 5.85
C TYR A 185 -17.40 6.42 6.01
N LEU A 186 -17.62 5.25 6.60
CA LEU A 186 -18.94 4.72 6.89
C LEU A 186 -19.22 4.85 8.38
N ARG A 187 -20.30 5.55 8.76
CA ARG A 187 -20.77 5.57 10.15
C ARG A 187 -21.79 4.46 10.34
N VAL A 188 -21.54 3.56 11.29
CA VAL A 188 -22.47 2.48 11.63
C VAL A 188 -23.72 3.10 12.25
N THR A 189 -24.87 2.88 11.60
CA THR A 189 -26.17 3.36 12.08
C THR A 189 -26.91 2.32 12.89
N ARG A 190 -26.74 1.03 12.58
CA ARG A 190 -27.27 -0.11 13.35
C ARG A 190 -26.74 -1.43 12.79
N ILE A 191 -26.96 -2.50 13.54
CA ILE A 191 -26.56 -3.87 13.19
C ILE A 191 -27.81 -4.75 13.23
N GLU A 192 -28.07 -5.48 12.14
CA GLU A 192 -29.20 -6.39 12.00
C GLU A 192 -28.69 -7.81 11.72
N GLY A 193 -28.55 -8.60 12.79
CA GLY A 193 -27.96 -9.94 12.69
C GLY A 193 -26.49 -9.86 12.24
N ALA A 194 -26.23 -10.22 11.00
CA ALA A 194 -24.90 -10.23 10.39
C ALA A 194 -24.63 -9.02 9.46
N ASP A 195 -25.64 -8.17 9.26
CA ASP A 195 -25.58 -7.01 8.38
C ASP A 195 -25.32 -5.74 9.20
N ILE A 196 -24.37 -4.93 8.73
CA ILE A 196 -23.95 -3.68 9.35
C ILE A 196 -24.42 -2.54 8.44
N ILE A 197 -25.43 -1.80 8.89
CA ILE A 197 -26.04 -0.74 8.09
C ILE A 197 -25.32 0.57 8.42
N CYS A 198 -24.74 1.19 7.40
CA CYS A 198 -23.91 2.37 7.53
C CYS A 198 -24.42 3.54 6.69
N GLU A 199 -24.06 4.75 7.10
CA GLU A 199 -24.22 5.98 6.33
C GLU A 199 -22.84 6.46 5.83
N ALA A 200 -22.73 6.72 4.52
CA ALA A 200 -21.53 7.30 3.93
C ALA A 200 -21.36 8.76 4.38
N CYS A 201 -20.28 9.06 5.10
CA CYS A 201 -20.00 10.41 5.61
C CYS A 201 -19.36 11.33 4.55
N ASN A 202 -18.89 10.78 3.43
CA ASN A 202 -18.34 11.50 2.29
C ASN A 202 -18.69 10.80 0.98
N GLY A 203 -18.52 11.51 -0.14
CA GLY A 203 -18.59 10.90 -1.47
C GLY A 203 -17.22 10.40 -1.93
N ALA A 204 -17.19 9.24 -2.59
CA ALA A 204 -15.96 8.62 -3.06
C ALA A 204 -16.21 7.74 -4.29
N VAL A 205 -15.17 7.53 -5.10
CA VAL A 205 -15.15 6.55 -6.19
C VAL A 205 -14.32 5.36 -5.74
N MET A 206 -14.99 4.23 -5.49
CA MET A 206 -14.36 3.02 -4.95
C MET A 206 -13.85 2.14 -6.09
N ASP A 207 -12.55 2.26 -6.36
CA ASP A 207 -11.84 1.53 -7.42
C ASP A 207 -10.73 0.60 -6.88
N GLY A 208 -10.58 -0.53 -7.57
CA GLY A 208 -9.68 -1.60 -7.18
C GLY A 208 -10.13 -2.33 -5.90
N LEU A 209 -9.14 -2.82 -5.16
CA LEU A 209 -9.36 -3.54 -3.91
C LEU A 209 -9.84 -2.57 -2.83
N MET A 210 -10.94 -2.94 -2.20
CA MET A 210 -11.56 -2.22 -1.09
C MET A 210 -11.26 -2.97 0.19
N THR A 211 -10.29 -2.47 0.93
CA THR A 211 -9.85 -2.97 2.24
C THR A 211 -10.28 -2.03 3.35
#